data_AF-A0A8T4MFR6-F1
#
_entry.id   AF-A0A8T4MFR6-F1
#
_cell.length_a   1.000
_cell.length_b   1.000
_cell.length_c   1.000
_cell.angle_alpha   90.00
_cell.angle_beta   90.00
_cell.angle_gamma   90.00
#
_symmetry.space_group_name_H-M   'P 1'
#
loop_
_entity.id
_entity.type
_entity.pdbx_description
1 polymer ?
#
loop_
_entity_poly.entity_id
_entity_poly.type
_entity_poly.pdbx_seq_one_letter_code
_entity_poly.pdbx_strand_id
1 'polypeptide(L)'
;MFRKAKERVNNYYLRGERFRKEVKREIKLLIAVTLGFTIAFTWRQTIFDLFEAVIIKFFSSTSQSTLSVLTSLAITLVSVLLIFLASYFLQEKDNGY
;
A
#
# COMPACT_ATOMS: atom_id res chain seq x y z
N MET A 1 -38.76 -12.63 36.40
CA MET A 1 -38.75 -12.33 34.95
C MET A 1 -37.86 -11.12 34.59
N PHE A 2 -37.85 -10.03 35.36
CA PHE A 2 -37.13 -8.79 35.03
C PHE A 2 -35.58 -8.89 34.98
N ARG A 3 -34.93 -9.81 35.70
CA ARG A 3 -33.46 -10.00 35.62
C ARG A 3 -32.97 -10.46 34.25
N LYS A 4 -33.70 -11.36 33.59
CA LYS A 4 -33.31 -11.89 32.26
C LYS A 4 -33.44 -10.85 31.13
N ALA A 5 -34.33 -9.86 31.28
CA ALA A 5 -34.48 -8.79 30.30
C ALA A 5 -33.30 -7.80 30.36
N LYS A 6 -32.82 -7.48 31.57
CA LYS A 6 -31.70 -6.55 31.79
C LYS A 6 -30.37 -7.11 31.27
N GLU A 7 -30.13 -8.41 31.42
CA GLU A 7 -28.93 -9.07 30.90
C GLU A 7 -28.86 -9.11 29.37
N ARG A 8 -30.00 -9.25 28.68
CA ARG A 8 -30.02 -9.21 27.21
C ARG A 8 -29.65 -7.83 26.69
N VAL A 9 -30.25 -6.77 27.23
CA VAL A 9 -30.00 -5.39 26.79
C VAL A 9 -28.53 -5.00 26.99
N ASN A 10 -27.91 -5.44 28.10
CA ASN A 10 -26.50 -5.17 28.36
C ASN A 10 -25.57 -5.86 27.35
N ASN A 11 -25.89 -7.11 26.95
CA ASN A 11 -25.12 -7.83 25.94
C ASN A 11 -25.24 -7.23 24.52
N TYR A 12 -26.38 -6.64 24.17
CA TYR A 12 -26.50 -5.91 22.90
C TYR A 12 -25.65 -4.63 22.89
N TYR A 13 -25.60 -3.92 24.01
CA TYR A 13 -24.79 -2.70 24.13
C TYR A 13 -23.29 -2.99 24.06
N LEU A 14 -22.83 -4.01 24.78
CA LEU A 14 -21.44 -4.50 24.73
C LEU A 14 -21.03 -4.99 23.34
N ARG A 15 -21.95 -5.56 22.56
CA ARG A 15 -21.69 -5.98 21.17
C ARG A 15 -21.61 -4.79 20.21
N GLY A 16 -22.41 -3.75 20.43
CA GLY A 16 -22.38 -2.52 19.63
C GLY A 16 -21.10 -1.69 19.81
N GLU A 17 -20.56 -1.60 21.02
CA GLU A 17 -19.30 -0.88 21.28
C GLU A 17 -18.08 -1.56 20.66
N ARG A 18 -18.01 -2.89 20.70
CA ARG A 18 -16.93 -3.65 20.04
C ARG A 18 -16.97 -3.47 18.52
N PHE A 19 -18.16 -3.53 17.92
CA PHE A 19 -18.34 -3.30 16.48
C PHE A 19 -17.88 -1.90 16.06
N ARG A 20 -18.25 -0.85 16.80
CA ARG A 20 -17.78 0.52 16.52
C ARG A 20 -16.25 0.64 16.60
N LYS A 21 -15.61 -0.06 17.53
CA LYS A 21 -14.16 -0.05 17.71
C LYS A 21 -13.45 -0.74 16.53
N GLU A 22 -13.98 -1.86 16.06
CA GLU A 22 -13.47 -2.59 14.89
C GLU A 22 -13.64 -1.79 13.60
N VAL A 23 -14.84 -1.25 13.35
CA VAL A 23 -15.11 -0.40 12.17
C VAL A 23 -14.19 0.82 12.14
N LYS A 24 -13.94 1.46 13.28
CA LYS A 24 -13.00 2.60 13.34
C LYS A 24 -11.56 2.18 13.00
N ARG A 25 -11.17 0.95 13.32
CA ARG A 25 -9.85 0.40 12.98
C ARG A 25 -9.74 0.11 11.48
N GLU A 26 -10.78 -0.49 10.90
CA GLU A 26 -10.86 -0.78 9.47
C GLU A 26 -10.87 0.51 8.63
N ILE A 27 -11.64 1.52 9.03
CA ILE A 27 -11.66 2.82 8.34
C ILE A 27 -10.27 3.47 8.35
N LYS A 28 -9.54 3.41 9.48
CA LYS A 28 -8.15 3.93 9.52
C LYS A 28 -7.23 3.18 8.58
N LEU A 29 -7.37 1.86 8.49
CA LEU A 29 -6.58 1.04 7.58
C LEU A 29 -6.93 1.37 6.12
N LEU A 30 -8.21 1.48 5.80
CA LEU A 30 -8.70 1.89 4.49
C LEU A 30 -8.12 3.24 4.08
N ILE A 31 -8.18 4.25 4.96
CA ILE A 31 -7.61 5.57 4.69
C ILE A 31 -6.09 5.48 4.45
N ALA A 32 -5.35 4.73 5.27
CA ALA A 32 -3.92 4.57 5.10
C ALA A 32 -3.56 3.91 3.75
N VAL A 33 -4.30 2.87 3.36
CA VAL A 33 -4.12 2.18 2.07
C VAL A 33 -4.45 3.11 0.90
N THR A 34 -5.59 3.80 0.96
CA THR A 34 -6.02 4.71 -0.11
C THR A 34 -5.04 5.87 -0.27
N LEU A 35 -4.58 6.49 0.84
CA LEU A 35 -3.59 7.55 0.80
C LEU A 35 -2.24 7.06 0.28
N GLY A 36 -1.76 5.90 0.74
CA GLY A 36 -0.53 5.29 0.25
C GLY A 36 -0.60 4.99 -1.26
N PHE A 37 -1.74 4.47 -1.72
CA PHE A 37 -2.00 4.26 -3.14
C PHE A 37 -2.03 5.56 -3.93
N THR A 38 -2.73 6.59 -3.45
CA THR A 38 -2.78 7.91 -4.12
C THR A 38 -1.39 8.53 -4.21
N ILE A 39 -0.60 8.48 -3.14
CA ILE A 39 0.78 9.00 -3.13
C ILE A 39 1.64 8.23 -4.14
N ALA A 40 1.60 6.90 -4.13
CA ALA A 40 2.31 6.07 -5.10
C ALA A 40 1.88 6.36 -6.55
N PHE A 41 0.58 6.57 -6.77
CA PHE A 41 0.03 6.91 -8.07
C PHE A 41 0.50 8.29 -8.56
N THR A 42 0.52 9.30 -7.69
CA THR A 42 1.05 10.64 -8.01
C THR A 42 2.55 10.59 -8.31
N TRP A 43 3.31 9.79 -7.56
CA TRP A 43 4.77 9.68 -7.73
C TRP A 43 5.17 8.87 -8.96
N ARG A 44 4.25 8.10 -9.57
CA ARG A 44 4.51 7.32 -10.77
C ARG A 44 5.18 8.19 -11.84
N GLN A 45 4.54 9.28 -12.23
CA GLN A 45 5.03 10.17 -13.28
C GLN A 45 6.42 10.74 -12.93
N THR A 46 6.58 11.22 -11.69
CA THR A 46 7.84 11.79 -11.21
C THR A 46 8.98 10.78 -11.20
N ILE A 47 8.70 9.52 -10.87
CA ILE A 47 9.70 8.45 -10.92
C ILE A 47 10.09 8.17 -12.38
N PHE A 48 9.13 8.10 -13.31
CA PHE A 48 9.42 7.98 -14.74
C PHE A 48 10.33 9.11 -15.23
N ASP A 49 9.98 10.36 -14.92
CA ASP A 49 10.73 11.54 -15.34
C ASP A 49 12.14 11.58 -14.71
N LEU A 50 12.28 11.19 -13.43
CA LEU A 50 13.57 11.08 -12.74
C LEU A 50 14.47 10.02 -13.39
N PHE A 51 13.94 8.83 -13.67
CA PHE A 51 14.70 7.77 -14.32
C PHE A 51 15.10 8.18 -15.74
N GLU A 52 14.21 8.82 -16.49
CA GLU A 52 14.53 9.35 -17.82
C GLU A 52 15.65 10.41 -17.74
N ALA A 53 15.56 11.38 -16.82
CA ALA A 53 16.59 12.40 -16.63
C ALA A 53 17.95 11.80 -16.24
N VAL A 54 17.97 10.77 -15.38
CA VAL A 54 19.20 10.06 -14.99
C VAL A 54 19.78 9.32 -16.19
N ILE A 55 18.96 8.59 -16.95
CA ILE A 55 19.43 7.82 -18.10
C ILE A 55 19.93 8.76 -19.21
N ILE A 56 19.23 9.86 -19.52
CA ILE A 56 19.70 10.86 -20.48
C ILE A 56 21.05 11.45 -20.05
N LYS A 57 21.24 11.73 -18.75
CA LYS A 57 22.50 12.26 -18.23
C LYS A 57 23.66 11.27 -18.35
N PHE A 58 23.40 9.97 -18.18
CA PHE A 58 24.40 8.91 -18.30
C PHE A 58 24.63 8.43 -19.74
N PHE A 59 23.62 8.52 -20.60
CA PHE A 59 23.59 7.99 -21.97
C PHE A 59 23.32 9.09 -23.00
N SER A 60 23.99 10.23 -22.84
CA SER A 60 23.84 11.51 -23.55
C SER A 60 23.95 11.49 -25.09
N SER A 61 24.08 10.31 -25.71
CA SER A 61 24.24 10.09 -27.15
C SER A 61 23.26 9.06 -27.74
N THR A 62 22.26 8.59 -26.99
CA THR A 62 21.37 7.50 -27.44
C THR A 62 20.04 8.02 -27.98
N SER A 63 19.51 7.37 -29.03
CA SER A 63 18.23 7.73 -29.66
C SER A 63 17.04 7.60 -28.69
N GLN A 64 16.03 8.46 -28.84
CA GLN A 64 14.82 8.52 -28.00
C GLN A 64 14.12 7.16 -27.82
N SER A 65 14.14 6.31 -28.85
CA SER A 65 13.54 4.97 -28.79
C SER A 65 14.28 4.03 -27.84
N THR A 66 15.61 4.07 -27.81
CA THR A 66 16.41 3.23 -26.90
C THR A 66 16.30 3.71 -25.45
N LEU A 67 16.17 5.03 -25.24
CA LEU A 67 15.92 5.62 -23.93
C LEU A 67 14.60 5.12 -23.32
N SER A 68 13.51 5.12 -24.10
CA SER A 68 12.20 4.64 -23.65
C SER A 68 12.18 3.14 -23.32
N VAL A 69 12.90 2.32 -24.09
CA VAL A 69 13.03 0.89 -23.80
C VAL A 69 13.85 0.68 -22.52
N LEU A 70 14.94 1.42 -22.34
CA LEU A 70 15.83 1.27 -21.18
C LEU A 70 15.16 1.77 -19.89
N THR A 71 14.41 2.88 -19.92
CA THR A 71 13.59 3.34 -18.78
C THR A 71 12.52 2.32 -18.41
N SER A 72 11.83 1.75 -19.40
CA SER A 72 10.81 0.73 -19.18
C SER A 72 11.39 -0.53 -18.53
N LEU A 73 12.57 -0.97 -18.98
CA LEU A 73 13.26 -2.15 -18.45
C LEU A 73 13.76 -1.89 -17.01
N ALA A 74 14.32 -0.70 -16.75
CA ALA A 74 14.75 -0.28 -15.42
C ALA A 74 13.59 -0.23 -14.42
N ILE A 75 12.45 0.34 -14.82
CA ILE A 75 11.26 0.42 -13.97
C ILE A 75 10.65 -0.95 -13.71
N THR A 76 10.70 -1.84 -14.69
CA THR A 76 10.27 -3.24 -14.52
C THR A 76 11.13 -3.94 -13.48
N LEU A 77 12.46 -3.80 -13.55
CA LEU A 77 13.39 -4.37 -12.55
C LEU A 77 13.15 -3.79 -11.15
N VAL A 78 13.01 -2.47 -11.03
CA VAL A 78 12.73 -1.81 -9.74
C VAL A 78 11.39 -2.28 -9.18
N SER A 79 10.37 -2.43 -10.03
CA SER A 79 9.05 -2.90 -9.61
C SER A 79 9.09 -4.34 -9.10
N VAL A 80 9.78 -5.25 -9.80
CA VAL A 80 9.99 -6.63 -9.35
C VAL A 80 10.74 -6.66 -8.01
N LEU A 81 11.76 -5.82 -7.85
CA LEU A 81 12.53 -5.72 -6.61
C LEU A 81 11.67 -5.22 -5.44
N LEU A 82 10.81 -4.22 -5.67
CA LEU A 82 9.87 -3.73 -4.66
C LEU A 82 8.83 -4.78 -4.27
N ILE A 83 8.28 -5.53 -5.23
CA ILE A 83 7.36 -6.65 -4.95
C ILE A 83 8.06 -7.73 -4.13
N PHE A 84 9.31 -8.06 -4.49
CA PHE A 84 10.11 -9.01 -3.74
C PHE A 84 10.35 -8.55 -2.29
N LEU A 85 10.74 -7.29 -2.08
CA LEU A 85 10.91 -6.71 -0.75
C LEU A 85 9.59 -6.70 0.05
N ALA A 86 8.49 -6.33 -0.60
CA ALA A 86 7.18 -6.33 0.04
C ALA A 86 6.76 -7.75 0.46
N SER A 87 6.99 -8.75 -0.41
CA SER A 87 6.73 -10.15 -0.11
C SER A 87 7.59 -10.66 1.05
N TYR A 88 8.87 -10.30 1.07
CA TYR A 88 9.79 -10.66 2.16
C TYR A 88 9.32 -10.05 3.50
N PHE A 89 8.98 -8.76 3.51
CA PHE A 89 8.50 -8.09 4.72
C PHE A 89 7.14 -8.61 5.20
N LEU A 90 6.28 -9.06 4.27
CA LEU A 90 4.99 -9.67 4.62
C LEU A 90 5.17 -11.05 5.25
N GLN A 91 6.11 -11.87 4.76
CA GLN A 91 6.43 -13.18 5.33
C GLN A 91 6.99 -13.10 6.75
N GLU A 92 7.79 -12.07 7.06
CA GLU A 92 8.31 -11.84 8.41
C GLU A 92 7.18 -11.65 9.44
N LYS A 93 6.04 -11.09 9.02
CA LYS A 93 4.90 -10.81 9.90
C LYS A 93 4.00 -12.04 10.13
N ASP A 94 4.06 -13.04 9.26
CA ASP A 94 3.28 -14.28 9.34
C ASP A 94 4.05 -15.39 10.10
N ASN A 95 5.38 -15.36 10.11
CA ASN A 95 6.23 -16.31 10.84
C ASN A 95 6.50 -15.91 12.31
N GLY A 96 5.96 -14.78 12.78
CA GLY A 96 6.05 -14.33 14.17
C GLY A 96 4.95 -14.93 15.04
N TYR A 97 5.18 -16.16 15.52
CA TYR A 97 4.56 -16.66 16.76
C TYR A 97 5.08 -15.86 17.96
#